data_AF-B5JQP4-F1
#
_entry.id   AF-B5JQP4-F1
#
_cell.length_a   1.000
_cell.length_b   1.000
_cell.length_c   1.000
_cell.angle_alpha   90.00
_cell.angle_beta   90.00
_cell.angle_gamma   90.00
#
_symmetry.space_group_name_H-M   'P 1'
#
loop_
_entity.id
_entity.type
_entity.pdbx_description
1 polymer ?
#
loop_
_entity_poly.entity_id
_entity_poly.type
_entity_poly.pdbx_seq_one_letter_code
_entity_poly.pdbx_strand_id
1 'polypeptide(L)'
;MNPRKSCLPALYRTGLTVLGVLAGILLTSCSSVKVANPRTNLELAPAPYFDDKTGIYFPGALGSLFRQPVVELEERSPGLGLAITYRNADTRIDVFVYDLQASIIPTGIDSEVIQRSFQDAISDLSQASKKRIYTNLETGPTSTVSLVDTPFLHARFQYTEALTQKRGQLFVSGVNSQIIKIRTAQTLTSDTDLERLLAYLGHAIEQSRRNGFGGLPTSNYQKIVDQVAQIDLRNGLSEAEAVSIAQIELVNQDHHNRYDVNSAQMKQNRLPSSATITFRQYPTSPARIVETPLIIEVDQNGNATIAEIAR
;
A
#
# COMPACT_ATOMS: atom_id res chain seq x y z
N MET A 1 10.56 39.48 59.09
CA MET A 1 9.56 40.09 58.18
C MET A 1 9.24 39.08 57.10
N ASN A 2 7.96 38.72 57.00
CA ASN A 2 7.41 37.69 56.11
C ASN A 2 6.45 38.41 55.14
N PRO A 3 6.42 38.05 53.85
CA PRO A 3 5.12 37.94 53.17
C PRO A 3 5.07 36.64 52.36
N ARG A 4 4.20 35.71 52.75
CA ARG A 4 2.82 35.49 52.25
C ARG A 4 2.74 35.03 50.77
N LYS A 5 2.33 33.77 50.64
CA LYS A 5 1.75 33.13 49.45
C LYS A 5 0.45 33.81 49.04
N SER A 6 0.18 33.87 47.74
CA SER A 6 -1.17 33.95 47.17
C SER A 6 -1.26 33.07 45.92
N CYS A 7 -2.41 32.41 45.76
CA CYS A 7 -2.76 31.46 44.73
C CYS A 7 -4.03 31.95 44.00
N LEU A 8 -4.13 31.55 42.71
CA LEU A 8 -5.31 31.42 41.82
C LEU A 8 -5.88 32.69 41.12
N PRO A 9 -6.61 32.56 39.98
CA PRO A 9 -6.93 31.36 39.16
C PRO A 9 -6.63 31.49 37.63
N ALA A 10 -6.95 30.39 36.94
CA ALA A 10 -6.85 30.09 35.51
C ALA A 10 -7.49 31.08 34.54
N LEU A 11 -6.94 31.16 33.32
CA LEU A 11 -7.72 31.34 32.10
C LEU A 11 -7.11 30.53 30.94
N TYR A 12 -7.94 29.61 30.46
CA TYR A 12 -7.81 28.80 29.26
C TYR A 12 -7.49 29.63 28.02
N ARG A 13 -6.44 29.25 27.29
CA ARG A 13 -6.35 29.42 25.82
C ARG A 13 -5.33 28.42 25.30
N THR A 14 -5.76 27.17 25.17
CA THR A 14 -5.06 26.18 24.34
C THR A 14 -5.32 26.54 22.88
N GLY A 15 -4.38 27.28 22.29
CA GLY A 15 -4.23 27.33 20.85
C GLY A 15 -3.84 25.93 20.38
N LEU A 16 -4.75 25.31 19.62
CA LEU A 16 -4.56 24.05 18.92
C LEU A 16 -3.39 24.23 17.94
N THR A 17 -2.19 23.91 18.40
CA THR A 17 -0.99 23.86 17.57
C THR A 17 -1.02 22.50 16.88
N VAL A 18 -1.22 22.54 15.57
CA VAL A 18 -1.12 21.39 14.69
C VAL A 18 0.26 20.76 14.89
N LEU A 19 0.32 19.64 15.60
CA LEU A 19 1.49 18.77 15.62
C LEU A 19 1.64 18.20 14.22
N GLY A 20 2.49 18.83 13.41
CA GLY A 20 3.05 18.20 12.22
C GLY A 20 3.96 17.07 12.67
N VAL A 21 3.41 15.85 12.73
CA VAL A 21 4.16 14.64 13.04
C VAL A 21 5.16 14.40 11.91
N LEU A 22 6.43 14.38 12.29
CA LEU A 22 7.58 14.07 11.46
C LEU A 22 7.60 12.59 11.07
N ALA A 23 6.66 12.21 10.24
CA ALA A 23 6.51 10.87 9.69
C ALA A 23 7.35 10.72 8.41
N GLY A 24 8.67 10.60 8.52
CA GLY A 24 9.45 10.28 7.32
C GLY A 24 10.96 10.52 7.33
N ILE A 25 11.55 10.89 8.46
CA ILE A 25 13.01 10.95 8.58
C ILE A 25 13.45 9.73 9.37
N LEU A 26 13.34 8.56 8.74
CA LEU A 26 14.12 7.40 9.16
C LEU A 26 15.58 7.75 8.91
N LEU A 27 16.27 8.22 9.95
CA LEU A 27 17.71 8.16 10.05
C LEU A 27 18.08 6.67 10.10
N THR A 28 18.16 6.04 8.93
CA THR A 28 18.76 4.72 8.81
C THR A 28 20.21 4.86 9.19
N SER A 29 20.57 4.34 10.36
CA SER A 29 21.96 4.05 10.71
C SER A 29 22.60 3.28 9.53
N CYS A 30 23.78 3.72 9.12
CA CYS A 30 24.58 3.00 8.12
C CYS A 30 25.02 1.65 8.72
N SER A 31 24.17 0.64 8.64
CA SER A 31 24.66 -0.74 8.63
C SER A 31 25.40 -0.92 7.31
N SER A 32 26.72 -1.08 7.39
CA SER A 32 27.57 -1.42 6.25
C SER A 32 27.14 -2.78 5.70
N VAL A 33 26.19 -2.77 4.77
CA VAL A 33 25.87 -3.93 3.95
C VAL A 33 27.08 -4.14 3.04
N LYS A 34 27.77 -5.28 3.20
CA LYS A 34 28.80 -5.73 2.27
C LYS A 34 28.20 -5.65 0.86
N VAL A 35 28.73 -4.74 0.04
CA VAL A 35 28.32 -4.60 -1.37
C VAL A 35 28.72 -5.90 -2.07
N ALA A 36 27.73 -6.75 -2.32
CA ALA A 36 27.92 -8.03 -2.97
C ALA A 36 28.06 -7.82 -4.49
N ASN A 37 28.97 -8.57 -5.10
CA ASN A 37 29.38 -8.50 -6.50
C ASN A 37 28.17 -8.55 -7.48
N PRO A 38 27.96 -7.58 -8.39
CA PRO A 38 26.71 -7.44 -9.15
C PRO A 38 26.43 -8.51 -10.22
N ARG A 39 27.30 -9.49 -10.44
CA ARG A 39 27.15 -10.50 -11.50
C ARG A 39 26.57 -11.86 -11.07
N THR A 40 26.38 -12.12 -9.77
CA THR A 40 25.98 -13.47 -9.29
C THR A 40 24.85 -13.49 -8.23
N ASN A 41 24.22 -12.36 -7.89
CA ASN A 41 23.44 -12.23 -6.64
C ASN A 41 21.92 -12.16 -6.77
N LEU A 42 21.31 -12.84 -7.75
CA LEU A 42 19.86 -13.08 -7.67
C LEU A 42 19.49 -13.96 -6.45
N GLU A 43 20.44 -14.76 -5.94
CA GLU A 43 20.27 -15.62 -4.77
C GLU A 43 20.28 -14.85 -3.42
N LEU A 44 20.71 -13.57 -3.40
CA LEU A 44 20.72 -12.72 -2.19
C LEU A 44 19.54 -11.75 -2.10
N ALA A 45 18.72 -11.64 -3.15
CA ALA A 45 17.53 -10.81 -3.08
C ALA A 45 16.56 -11.42 -2.05
N PRO A 46 15.98 -10.62 -1.12
CA PRO A 46 14.98 -11.14 -0.21
C PRO A 46 13.81 -11.71 -1.02
N ALA A 47 13.05 -12.62 -0.40
CA ALA A 47 11.83 -13.12 -1.01
C ALA A 47 10.91 -11.95 -1.43
N PRO A 48 10.16 -12.08 -2.53
CA PRO A 48 9.15 -11.09 -2.87
C PRO A 48 8.21 -10.80 -1.71
N TYR A 49 7.70 -9.58 -1.66
CA TYR A 49 6.69 -9.16 -0.70
C TYR A 49 5.39 -8.87 -1.44
N PHE A 50 4.29 -9.34 -0.88
CA PHE A 50 2.96 -9.03 -1.37
C PHE A 50 2.28 -8.21 -0.28
N ASP A 51 1.89 -6.98 -0.60
CA ASP A 51 1.10 -6.18 0.32
C ASP A 51 -0.36 -6.61 0.21
N ASP A 52 -0.88 -7.25 1.25
CA ASP A 52 -2.27 -7.69 1.27
C ASP A 52 -3.20 -6.48 1.07
N LYS A 53 -2.99 -5.35 1.77
CA LYS A 53 -3.94 -4.22 1.72
C LYS A 53 -4.20 -3.70 0.30
N THR A 54 -3.15 -3.58 -0.51
CA THR A 54 -3.27 -3.06 -1.88
C THR A 54 -3.30 -4.16 -2.95
N GLY A 55 -2.87 -5.37 -2.64
CA GLY A 55 -2.62 -6.42 -3.62
C GLY A 55 -1.42 -6.13 -4.55
N ILE A 56 -0.53 -5.20 -4.18
CA ILE A 56 0.66 -4.90 -4.97
C ILE A 56 1.75 -5.93 -4.69
N TYR A 57 2.32 -6.46 -5.77
CA TYR A 57 3.48 -7.34 -5.73
C TYR A 57 4.80 -6.55 -5.80
N PHE A 58 5.62 -6.70 -4.76
CA PHE A 58 6.93 -6.07 -4.64
C PHE A 58 8.04 -7.14 -4.77
N PRO A 59 8.74 -7.23 -5.91
CA PRO A 59 9.77 -8.25 -6.09
C PRO A 59 10.94 -8.08 -5.12
N GLY A 60 11.74 -9.13 -4.93
CA GLY A 60 12.97 -9.06 -4.13
C GLY A 60 14.00 -8.05 -4.65
N ALA A 61 13.96 -7.75 -5.95
CA ALA A 61 14.84 -6.80 -6.60
C ALA A 61 14.12 -6.11 -7.78
N LEU A 62 14.54 -4.87 -8.07
CA LEU A 62 14.18 -4.10 -9.26
C LEU A 62 15.46 -3.78 -10.03
N GLY A 63 15.77 -4.60 -11.03
CA GLY A 63 17.08 -4.54 -11.70
C GLY A 63 18.21 -4.79 -10.70
N SER A 64 19.12 -3.81 -10.56
CA SER A 64 20.24 -3.87 -9.60
C SER A 64 19.90 -3.35 -8.19
N LEU A 65 18.67 -2.89 -7.96
CA LEU A 65 18.24 -2.40 -6.65
C LEU A 65 17.62 -3.55 -5.86
N PHE A 66 18.20 -3.86 -4.70
CA PHE A 66 17.68 -4.90 -3.84
C PHE A 66 16.69 -4.31 -2.83
N ARG A 67 15.56 -5.00 -2.67
CA ARG A 67 14.58 -4.65 -1.65
C ARG A 67 15.22 -4.81 -0.27
N GLN A 68 14.99 -3.86 0.62
CA GLN A 68 15.31 -3.96 2.03
C GLN A 68 14.13 -4.64 2.75
N PRO A 69 14.31 -5.12 4.00
CA PRO A 69 13.18 -5.57 4.82
C PRO A 69 12.06 -4.52 4.85
N VAL A 70 10.80 -4.96 4.75
CA VAL A 70 9.66 -4.06 4.87
C VAL A 70 9.65 -3.49 6.28
N VAL A 71 9.40 -2.18 6.38
CA VAL A 71 9.30 -1.51 7.68
C VAL A 71 7.82 -1.19 7.93
N GLU A 72 7.25 -1.82 8.95
CA GLU A 72 5.94 -1.47 9.49
C GLU A 72 6.06 -0.17 10.30
N LEU A 73 5.34 0.85 9.87
CA LEU A 73 5.30 2.17 10.54
C LEU A 73 4.07 2.30 11.44
N GLU A 74 3.07 1.45 11.24
CA GLU A 74 1.80 1.47 11.96
C GLU A 74 1.97 1.41 13.49
N GLU A 75 2.88 0.57 13.98
CA GLU A 75 3.16 0.44 15.43
C GLU A 75 3.71 1.73 16.06
N ARG A 76 4.42 2.54 15.28
CA ARG A 76 5.05 3.77 15.77
C ARG A 76 4.16 4.98 15.60
N SER A 77 3.35 5.00 14.55
CA SER A 77 2.50 6.11 14.18
C SER A 77 1.37 5.56 13.31
N PRO A 78 0.19 5.32 13.90
CA PRO A 78 -0.95 4.78 13.18
C PRO A 78 -1.31 5.59 11.94
N GLY A 79 -1.71 4.92 10.86
CA GLY A 79 -2.03 5.52 9.57
C GLY A 79 -0.83 5.81 8.67
N LEU A 80 0.39 5.45 9.06
CA LEU A 80 1.59 5.51 8.20
C LEU A 80 1.86 4.21 7.45
N GLY A 81 1.13 3.13 7.77
CA GLY A 81 1.20 1.86 7.09
C GLY A 81 2.62 1.31 7.04
N LEU A 82 3.18 1.15 5.84
CA LEU A 82 4.47 0.51 5.63
C LEU A 82 5.36 1.24 4.62
N ALA A 83 6.66 0.94 4.70
CA ALA A 83 7.67 1.42 3.77
C ALA A 83 8.44 0.25 3.14
N ILE A 84 8.47 0.23 1.81
CA ILE A 84 9.31 -0.66 1.00
C ILE A 84 10.44 0.17 0.40
N THR A 85 11.68 -0.23 0.63
CA THR A 85 12.85 0.45 0.05
C THR A 85 13.58 -0.47 -0.90
N TYR A 86 13.86 -0.01 -2.10
CA TYR A 86 14.82 -0.63 -3.03
C TYR A 86 16.04 0.26 -3.11
N ARG A 87 17.25 -0.30 -2.96
CA ARG A 87 18.47 0.50 -3.06
C ARG A 87 19.69 -0.26 -3.57
N ASN A 88 20.60 0.50 -4.16
CA ASN A 88 22.01 0.15 -4.31
C ASN A 88 22.86 1.33 -3.77
N ALA A 89 24.14 1.43 -4.17
CA ALA A 89 25.02 2.50 -3.70
C ALA A 89 24.58 3.90 -4.19
N ASP A 90 23.99 3.97 -5.38
CA ASP A 90 23.78 5.23 -6.11
C ASP A 90 22.31 5.62 -6.25
N THR A 91 21.39 4.67 -6.12
CA THR A 91 19.96 4.84 -6.36
C THR A 91 19.14 4.24 -5.23
N ARG A 92 18.08 4.95 -4.84
CA ARG A 92 17.06 4.53 -3.89
C ARG A 92 15.66 4.80 -4.46
N ILE A 93 14.76 3.85 -4.27
CA ILE A 93 13.32 4.01 -4.49
C ILE A 93 12.61 3.61 -3.19
N ASP A 94 11.96 4.58 -2.56
CA ASP A 94 11.12 4.38 -1.39
C ASP A 94 9.65 4.34 -1.86
N VAL A 95 8.92 3.29 -1.54
CA VAL A 95 7.46 3.18 -1.74
C VAL A 95 6.81 3.13 -0.37
N PHE A 96 5.87 4.04 -0.13
CA PHE A 96 5.07 4.08 1.08
C PHE A 96 3.63 3.74 0.74
N VAL A 97 3.02 2.90 1.57
CA VAL A 97 1.63 2.47 1.46
C VAL A 97 0.94 2.77 2.78
N TYR A 98 -0.07 3.64 2.78
CA TYR A 98 -0.70 4.13 4.00
C TYR A 98 -2.09 4.72 3.76
N ASP A 99 -2.91 4.83 4.80
CA ASP A 99 -4.31 5.30 4.70
C ASP A 99 -4.59 6.57 5.51
N LEU A 100 -3.66 7.05 6.34
CA LEU A 100 -3.88 8.16 7.27
C LEU A 100 -5.13 7.97 8.16
N GLN A 101 -5.54 6.72 8.42
CA GLN A 101 -6.80 6.36 9.10
C GLN A 101 -8.08 6.83 8.38
N ALA A 102 -8.00 7.18 7.10
CA ALA A 102 -9.17 7.42 6.28
C ALA A 102 -9.85 6.08 5.94
N SER A 103 -11.16 6.00 6.13
CA SER A 103 -11.91 4.76 5.87
C SER A 103 -11.93 4.38 4.39
N ILE A 104 -12.01 5.36 3.49
CA ILE A 104 -12.03 5.14 2.04
C ILE A 104 -11.19 6.23 1.36
N ILE A 105 -10.22 5.81 0.54
CA ILE A 105 -9.42 6.71 -0.29
C ILE A 105 -9.74 6.43 -1.76
N PRO A 106 -10.32 7.39 -2.49
CA PRO A 106 -10.59 7.21 -3.91
C PRO A 106 -9.31 6.90 -4.68
N THR A 107 -9.42 6.00 -5.66
CA THR A 107 -8.32 5.71 -6.58
C THR A 107 -8.05 6.92 -7.48
N GLY A 108 -6.78 7.14 -7.82
CA GLY A 108 -6.33 8.25 -8.66
C GLY A 108 -5.90 9.48 -7.86
N ILE A 109 -5.96 10.65 -8.50
CA ILE A 109 -5.31 11.88 -7.99
C ILE A 109 -6.28 12.96 -7.54
N ASP A 110 -7.57 12.80 -7.84
CA ASP A 110 -8.53 13.92 -7.76
C ASP A 110 -9.03 14.17 -6.33
N SER A 111 -8.86 13.21 -5.42
CA SER A 111 -9.36 13.35 -4.05
C SER A 111 -8.53 14.33 -3.22
N GLU A 112 -9.21 15.08 -2.33
CA GLU A 112 -8.55 16.06 -1.45
C GLU A 112 -7.48 15.41 -0.56
N VAL A 113 -7.71 14.19 -0.09
CA VAL A 113 -6.75 13.45 0.74
C VAL A 113 -5.45 13.16 -0.04
N ILE A 114 -5.53 12.84 -1.33
CA ILE A 114 -4.36 12.60 -2.18
C ILE A 114 -3.63 13.91 -2.49
N GLN A 115 -4.37 14.96 -2.83
CA GLN A 115 -3.78 16.29 -3.06
C GLN A 115 -3.05 16.80 -1.81
N ARG A 116 -3.67 16.66 -0.63
CA ARG A 116 -3.07 17.04 0.64
C ARG A 116 -1.84 16.21 0.95
N SER A 117 -1.90 14.89 0.77
CA SER A 117 -0.76 14.01 1.00
C SER A 117 0.43 14.35 0.09
N PHE A 118 0.17 14.75 -1.16
CA PHE A 118 1.21 15.24 -2.06
C PHE A 118 1.82 16.57 -1.58
N GLN A 119 1.00 17.53 -1.14
CA GLN A 119 1.50 18.79 -0.58
C GLN A 119 2.31 18.58 0.70
N ASP A 120 1.88 17.66 1.57
CA ASP A 120 2.59 17.30 2.78
C ASP A 120 3.96 16.68 2.44
N ALA A 121 4.02 15.79 1.44
CA ALA A 121 5.28 15.20 0.98
C ALA A 121 6.25 16.25 0.39
N ILE A 122 5.75 17.30 -0.27
CA ILE A 122 6.58 18.45 -0.72
C ILE A 122 7.06 19.27 0.47
N SER A 123 6.18 19.51 1.46
CA SER A 123 6.52 20.20 2.70
C SER A 123 7.62 19.46 3.47
N ASP A 124 7.57 18.13 3.51
CA ASP A 124 8.57 17.28 4.15
C ASP A 124 9.97 17.47 3.56
N LEU A 125 10.09 17.62 2.23
CA LEU A 125 11.37 17.94 1.59
C LEU A 125 11.92 19.27 2.10
N SER A 126 11.04 20.29 2.17
CA SER A 126 11.40 21.62 2.69
C SER A 126 11.81 21.57 4.15
N GLN A 127 11.14 20.76 4.97
CA GLN A 127 11.49 20.55 6.38
C GLN A 127 12.83 19.84 6.53
N ALA A 128 13.12 18.82 5.71
CA ALA A 128 14.40 18.13 5.70
C ALA A 128 15.56 19.10 5.36
N SER A 129 15.32 20.06 4.46
CA SER A 129 16.29 21.13 4.17
C SER A 129 16.49 22.09 5.34
N LYS A 130 15.40 22.54 5.98
CA LYS A 130 15.48 23.38 7.22
C LYS A 130 16.26 22.69 8.33
N LYS A 131 16.18 21.36 8.42
CA LYS A 131 16.93 20.53 9.39
C LYS A 131 18.37 20.22 8.96
N ARG A 132 18.84 20.77 7.83
CA ARG A 132 20.18 20.54 7.26
C ARG A 132 20.48 19.07 6.93
N ILE A 133 19.44 18.26 6.75
CA ILE A 133 19.59 16.90 6.23
C ILE A 133 19.87 16.98 4.73
N TYR A 134 19.14 17.88 4.06
CA TYR A 134 19.37 18.25 2.67
C TYR A 134 19.93 19.66 2.58
N THR A 135 20.95 19.86 1.75
CA THR A 135 21.44 21.18 1.37
C THR A 135 21.15 21.43 -0.11
N ASN A 136 21.08 22.69 -0.52
CA ASN A 136 20.80 23.08 -1.91
C ASN A 136 19.55 22.39 -2.49
N LEU A 137 18.48 22.32 -1.69
CA LEU A 137 17.22 21.75 -2.16
C LEU A 137 16.59 22.68 -3.19
N GLU A 138 16.31 22.14 -4.36
CA GLU A 138 15.53 22.80 -5.40
C GLU A 138 14.39 21.86 -5.83
N THR A 139 13.17 22.37 -5.84
CA THR A 139 11.97 21.64 -6.27
C THR A 139 11.51 22.22 -7.60
N GLY A 140 11.33 21.37 -8.60
CA GLY A 140 10.78 21.72 -9.91
C GLY A 140 9.26 21.93 -9.87
N PRO A 141 8.64 22.24 -11.03
CA PRO A 141 7.20 22.38 -11.11
C PRO A 141 6.49 21.06 -10.77
N THR A 142 5.31 21.19 -10.18
CA THR A 142 4.39 20.07 -9.99
C THR A 142 3.66 19.77 -11.31
N SER A 143 3.32 18.51 -11.51
CA SER A 143 2.68 18.01 -12.74
C SER A 143 1.86 16.77 -12.44
N THR A 144 1.04 16.33 -13.40
CA THR A 144 0.45 15.00 -13.40
C THR A 144 1.20 14.15 -14.43
N VAL A 145 1.55 12.93 -14.05
CA VAL A 145 2.17 11.93 -14.94
C VAL A 145 1.50 10.59 -14.72
N SER A 146 1.52 9.71 -15.71
CA SER A 146 1.07 8.33 -15.55
C SER A 146 2.25 7.39 -15.47
N LEU A 147 2.25 6.48 -14.49
CA LEU A 147 3.10 5.31 -14.51
C LEU A 147 2.27 4.18 -15.12
N VAL A 148 2.58 3.82 -16.36
CA VAL A 148 1.69 3.00 -17.20
C VAL A 148 0.33 3.72 -17.35
N ASP A 149 -0.76 3.17 -16.84
CA ASP A 149 -2.11 3.76 -16.94
C ASP A 149 -2.60 4.38 -15.63
N THR A 150 -1.81 4.31 -14.56
CA THR A 150 -2.18 4.89 -13.26
C THR A 150 -1.69 6.33 -13.15
N PRO A 151 -2.57 7.33 -12.95
CA PRO A 151 -2.17 8.73 -12.82
C PRO A 151 -1.55 9.01 -11.44
N PHE A 152 -0.55 9.88 -11.39
CA PHE A 152 0.14 10.33 -10.18
C PHE A 152 0.33 11.86 -10.19
N LEU A 153 0.15 12.47 -9.02
CA LEU A 153 0.71 13.80 -8.73
C LEU A 153 2.22 13.66 -8.64
N HIS A 154 2.95 14.53 -9.34
CA HIS A 154 4.38 14.37 -9.54
C HIS A 154 5.17 15.67 -9.38
N ALA A 155 6.33 15.56 -8.74
CA ALA A 155 7.32 16.63 -8.66
C ALA A 155 8.74 16.07 -8.81
N ARG A 156 9.60 16.86 -9.43
CA ARG A 156 11.05 16.61 -9.45
C ARG A 156 11.74 17.49 -8.43
N PHE A 157 12.83 17.01 -7.87
CA PHE A 157 13.65 17.80 -6.96
C PHE A 157 15.11 17.39 -7.05
N GLN A 158 15.99 18.27 -6.61
CA GLN A 158 17.42 17.98 -6.46
C GLN A 158 17.91 18.51 -5.13
N TYR A 159 18.90 17.83 -4.57
CA TYR A 159 19.47 18.19 -3.28
C TYR A 159 20.86 17.59 -3.12
N THR A 160 21.59 18.07 -2.12
CA THR A 160 22.86 17.49 -1.69
C THR A 160 22.68 16.84 -0.32
N GLU A 161 23.18 15.61 -0.18
CA GLU A 161 23.21 14.85 1.06
C GLU A 161 24.61 14.23 1.20
N ALA A 162 25.26 14.46 2.34
CA ALA A 162 26.64 13.99 2.59
C ALA A 162 27.61 14.31 1.42
N LEU A 163 27.59 15.55 0.94
CA LEU A 163 28.39 16.06 -0.20
C LEU A 163 28.09 15.44 -1.57
N THR A 164 27.08 14.56 -1.66
CA THR A 164 26.68 13.94 -2.91
C THR A 164 25.42 14.60 -3.44
N GLN A 165 25.48 15.13 -4.66
CA GLN A 165 24.30 15.68 -5.33
C GLN A 165 23.41 14.56 -5.87
N LYS A 166 22.11 14.69 -5.61
CA LYS A 166 21.08 13.72 -5.97
C LYS A 166 19.94 14.41 -6.71
N ARG A 167 19.35 13.69 -7.66
CA ARG A 167 18.06 14.00 -8.28
C ARG A 167 17.01 13.04 -7.75
N GLY A 168 15.82 13.54 -7.49
CA GLY A 168 14.70 12.76 -7.01
C GLY A 168 13.41 13.09 -7.74
N GLN A 169 12.50 12.13 -7.72
CA GLN A 169 11.14 12.25 -8.21
C GLN A 169 10.20 11.80 -7.10
N LEU A 170 9.09 12.52 -6.95
CA LEU A 170 8.03 12.22 -6.00
C LEU A 170 6.76 11.95 -6.80
N PHE A 171 6.10 10.84 -6.51
CA PHE A 171 4.82 10.44 -7.09
C PHE A 171 3.83 10.15 -5.96
N VAL A 172 2.59 10.64 -6.04
CA VAL A 172 1.51 10.31 -5.09
C VAL A 172 0.22 10.02 -5.84
N SER A 173 -0.45 8.91 -5.49
CA SER A 173 -1.76 8.53 -6.03
C SER A 173 -2.53 7.67 -5.04
N GLY A 174 -3.85 7.63 -5.17
CA GLY A 174 -4.71 6.67 -4.49
C GLY A 174 -4.78 5.36 -5.27
N VAL A 175 -4.58 4.23 -4.60
CA VAL A 175 -4.69 2.88 -5.16
C VAL A 175 -5.34 1.99 -4.11
N ASN A 176 -6.48 1.37 -4.44
CA ASN A 176 -7.18 0.42 -3.58
C ASN A 176 -7.32 0.93 -2.12
N SER A 177 -7.93 2.11 -1.93
CA SER A 177 -8.10 2.83 -0.64
C SER A 177 -6.83 3.06 0.18
N GLN A 178 -5.66 2.95 -0.44
CA GLN A 178 -4.40 3.36 0.14
C GLN A 178 -3.82 4.52 -0.66
N ILE A 179 -3.01 5.32 0.02
CA ILE A 179 -2.13 6.30 -0.60
C ILE A 179 -0.82 5.59 -0.93
N ILE A 180 -0.46 5.63 -2.20
CA ILE A 180 0.85 5.20 -2.67
C ILE A 180 1.70 6.44 -2.89
N LYS A 181 2.79 6.55 -2.13
CA LYS A 181 3.83 7.55 -2.34
C LYS A 181 5.11 6.89 -2.78
N ILE A 182 5.63 7.26 -3.94
CA ILE A 182 6.93 6.80 -4.44
C ILE A 182 7.90 7.98 -4.39
N ARG A 183 9.04 7.79 -3.74
CA ARG A 183 10.13 8.76 -3.73
C ARG A 183 11.41 8.13 -4.25
N THR A 184 12.01 8.73 -5.24
CA THR A 184 13.30 8.30 -5.78
C THR A 184 14.41 9.24 -5.35
N ALA A 185 15.64 8.72 -5.28
CA ALA A 185 16.85 9.50 -5.14
C ALA A 185 17.98 8.80 -5.89
N GLN A 186 18.64 9.51 -6.80
CA GLN A 186 19.70 8.99 -7.65
C GLN A 186 20.88 9.97 -7.68
N THR A 187 22.11 9.47 -7.50
CA THR A 187 23.33 10.27 -7.70
C THR A 187 23.46 10.68 -9.17
N LEU A 188 24.10 11.82 -9.44
CA LEU A 188 24.26 12.31 -10.82
C LEU A 188 25.07 11.37 -11.73
N THR A 189 25.89 10.50 -11.14
CA THR A 189 26.76 9.55 -11.84
C THR A 189 26.14 8.18 -12.03
N SER A 190 24.93 7.96 -11.49
CA SER A 190 24.27 6.67 -11.60
C SER A 190 23.85 6.36 -13.04
N ASP A 191 24.08 5.12 -13.47
CA ASP A 191 23.63 4.56 -14.74
C ASP A 191 22.30 3.80 -14.62
N THR A 192 21.66 3.80 -13.44
CA THR A 192 20.37 3.13 -13.23
C THR A 192 19.31 3.74 -14.13
N ASP A 193 18.73 2.91 -15.00
CA ASP A 193 17.56 3.24 -15.81
C ASP A 193 16.30 3.32 -14.93
N LEU A 194 16.15 4.45 -14.24
CA LEU A 194 15.08 4.68 -13.28
C LEU A 194 13.69 4.65 -13.93
N GLU A 195 13.58 5.09 -15.18
CA GLU A 195 12.31 5.10 -15.93
C GLU A 195 11.79 3.68 -16.12
N ARG A 196 12.65 2.75 -16.56
CA ARG A 196 12.29 1.33 -16.69
C ARG A 196 11.90 0.70 -15.36
N LEU A 197 12.59 1.04 -14.27
CA LEU A 197 12.25 0.52 -12.93
C LEU A 197 10.91 1.08 -12.42
N LEU A 198 10.64 2.36 -12.67
CA LEU A 198 9.35 2.98 -12.35
C LEU A 198 8.23 2.42 -13.22
N ALA A 199 8.49 2.08 -14.48
CA ALA A 199 7.51 1.41 -15.34
C ALA A 199 7.15 0.02 -14.80
N TYR A 200 8.12 -0.76 -14.31
CA TYR A 200 7.84 -2.04 -13.64
C TYR A 200 6.94 -1.86 -12.41
N LEU A 201 7.25 -0.89 -11.55
CA LEU A 201 6.40 -0.56 -10.41
C LEU A 201 5.00 -0.10 -10.85
N GLY A 202 4.93 0.71 -11.90
CA GLY A 202 3.68 1.14 -12.53
C GLY A 202 2.83 -0.03 -13.01
N HIS A 203 3.43 -1.07 -13.61
CA HIS A 203 2.72 -2.29 -13.98
C HIS A 203 2.16 -3.06 -12.78
N ALA A 204 2.94 -3.19 -11.70
CA ALA A 204 2.48 -3.86 -10.48
C ALA A 204 1.31 -3.10 -9.82
N ILE A 205 1.39 -1.76 -9.80
CA ILE A 205 0.34 -0.88 -9.29
C ILE A 205 -0.90 -0.93 -10.17
N GLU A 206 -0.73 -0.84 -11.49
CA GLU A 206 -1.85 -0.89 -12.44
C GLU A 206 -2.53 -2.25 -12.41
N GLN A 207 -1.77 -3.34 -12.29
CA GLN A 207 -2.33 -4.68 -12.11
C GLN A 207 -3.16 -4.75 -10.83
N SER A 208 -2.61 -4.28 -9.71
CA SER A 208 -3.33 -4.16 -8.43
C SER A 208 -4.60 -3.30 -8.57
N ARG A 209 -4.57 -2.19 -9.32
CA ARG A 209 -5.72 -1.31 -9.57
C ARG A 209 -6.79 -1.94 -10.45
N ARG A 210 -6.38 -2.64 -11.52
CA ARG A 210 -7.30 -3.36 -12.43
C ARG A 210 -7.97 -4.53 -11.73
N ASN A 211 -7.22 -5.18 -10.86
CA ASN A 211 -7.79 -6.11 -9.92
C ASN A 211 -8.75 -5.32 -9.01
N GLY A 212 -8.36 -4.18 -8.43
CA GLY A 212 -9.24 -3.36 -7.60
C GLY A 212 -9.17 -3.79 -6.12
N PHE A 213 -10.18 -3.41 -5.34
CA PHE A 213 -10.29 -3.81 -3.93
C PHE A 213 -10.50 -5.33 -3.87
N GLY A 214 -9.43 -6.08 -3.63
CA GLY A 214 -9.51 -7.55 -3.64
C GLY A 214 -9.88 -8.16 -4.98
N GLY A 215 -9.41 -7.60 -6.10
CA GLY A 215 -9.77 -8.16 -7.41
C GLY A 215 -11.13 -7.71 -7.94
N LEU A 216 -11.81 -6.75 -7.28
CA LEU A 216 -13.02 -6.10 -7.81
C LEU A 216 -12.91 -4.55 -7.90
N PRO A 217 -13.21 -3.93 -9.05
CA PRO A 217 -13.44 -2.48 -9.16
C PRO A 217 -14.51 -1.98 -8.17
N THR A 218 -14.39 -0.77 -7.61
CA THR A 218 -15.38 -0.22 -6.64
C THR A 218 -16.81 -0.22 -7.18
N SER A 219 -17.00 0.02 -8.47
CA SER A 219 -18.30 -0.09 -9.13
C SER A 219 -18.83 -1.52 -9.17
N ASN A 220 -17.96 -2.53 -9.24
CA ASN A 220 -18.33 -3.94 -9.15
C ASN A 220 -18.61 -4.33 -7.70
N TYR A 221 -17.84 -3.83 -6.72
CA TYR A 221 -18.15 -4.03 -5.31
C TYR A 221 -19.53 -3.48 -4.95
N GLN A 222 -19.86 -2.24 -5.35
CA GLN A 222 -21.18 -1.66 -5.11
C GLN A 222 -22.28 -2.46 -5.82
N LYS A 223 -22.05 -2.91 -7.06
CA LYS A 223 -22.98 -3.81 -7.76
C LYS A 223 -23.20 -5.12 -7.02
N ILE A 224 -22.15 -5.70 -6.43
CA ILE A 224 -22.25 -6.95 -5.66
C ILE A 224 -23.05 -6.71 -4.38
N VAL A 225 -22.79 -5.61 -3.66
CA VAL A 225 -23.57 -5.20 -2.48
C VAL A 225 -25.05 -4.99 -2.85
N ASP A 226 -25.31 -4.27 -3.94
CA ASP A 226 -26.66 -4.01 -4.42
C ASP A 226 -27.35 -5.31 -4.88
N GLN A 227 -26.62 -6.22 -5.55
CA GLN A 227 -27.12 -7.53 -5.95
C GLN A 227 -27.46 -8.40 -4.74
N VAL A 228 -26.59 -8.46 -3.74
CA VAL A 228 -26.84 -9.22 -2.50
C VAL A 228 -28.06 -8.69 -1.75
N ALA A 229 -28.28 -7.37 -1.75
CA ALA A 229 -29.48 -6.77 -1.18
C ALA A 229 -30.78 -7.16 -1.90
N GLN A 230 -30.71 -7.69 -3.13
CA GLN A 230 -31.84 -8.16 -3.93
C GLN A 230 -32.01 -9.69 -3.92
N ILE A 231 -31.12 -10.43 -3.25
CA ILE A 231 -31.19 -11.90 -3.23
C ILE A 231 -32.41 -12.35 -2.40
N ASP A 232 -33.32 -13.08 -3.05
CA ASP A 232 -34.46 -13.71 -2.41
C ASP A 232 -34.22 -15.20 -2.20
N LEU A 233 -33.66 -15.54 -1.03
CA LEU A 233 -33.26 -16.89 -0.68
C LEU A 233 -34.43 -17.86 -0.45
N ARG A 234 -35.70 -17.39 -0.51
CA ARG A 234 -36.88 -18.24 -0.35
C ARG A 234 -36.98 -19.34 -1.40
N ASN A 235 -36.35 -19.15 -2.56
CA ASN A 235 -36.33 -20.12 -3.66
C ASN A 235 -35.08 -21.03 -3.65
N GLY A 236 -34.29 -20.98 -2.58
CA GLY A 236 -33.01 -21.65 -2.48
C GLY A 236 -31.85 -20.78 -2.95
N LEU A 237 -30.63 -21.22 -2.64
CA LEU A 237 -29.39 -20.50 -2.95
C LEU A 237 -28.85 -20.94 -4.31
N SER A 238 -28.84 -20.04 -5.29
CA SER A 238 -28.19 -20.30 -6.59
C SER A 238 -26.67 -20.16 -6.51
N GLU A 239 -25.97 -20.68 -7.52
CA GLU A 239 -24.51 -20.60 -7.60
C GLU A 239 -24.00 -19.15 -7.64
N ALA A 240 -24.63 -18.30 -8.46
CA ALA A 240 -24.25 -16.90 -8.56
C ALA A 240 -24.44 -16.17 -7.22
N GLU A 241 -25.54 -16.43 -6.53
CA GLU A 241 -25.86 -15.84 -5.22
C GLU A 241 -24.87 -16.30 -4.15
N ALA A 242 -24.57 -17.60 -4.08
CA ALA A 242 -23.57 -18.15 -3.17
C ALA A 242 -22.19 -17.55 -3.37
N VAL A 243 -21.76 -17.40 -4.63
CA VAL A 243 -20.47 -16.78 -4.97
C VAL A 243 -20.45 -15.31 -4.57
N SER A 244 -21.50 -14.53 -4.87
CA SER A 244 -21.58 -13.11 -4.48
C SER A 244 -21.56 -12.93 -2.96
N ILE A 245 -22.31 -13.76 -2.22
CA ILE A 245 -22.35 -13.71 -0.75
C ILE A 245 -20.97 -14.07 -0.17
N ALA A 246 -20.32 -15.11 -0.69
CA ALA A 246 -18.98 -15.49 -0.23
C ALA A 246 -17.90 -14.45 -0.58
N GLN A 247 -18.02 -13.74 -1.71
CA GLN A 247 -17.15 -12.63 -2.08
C GLN A 247 -17.30 -11.43 -1.13
N ILE A 248 -18.53 -11.11 -0.70
CA ILE A 248 -18.74 -10.07 0.32
C ILE A 248 -18.08 -10.47 1.63
N GLU A 249 -18.22 -11.73 2.05
CA GLU A 249 -17.61 -12.20 3.29
C GLU A 249 -16.08 -12.17 3.24
N LEU A 250 -15.48 -12.53 2.11
CA LEU A 250 -14.05 -12.34 1.85
C LEU A 250 -13.61 -10.88 2.07
N VAL A 251 -14.43 -9.92 1.63
CA VAL A 251 -14.16 -8.49 1.82
C VAL A 251 -14.32 -8.09 3.28
N ASN A 252 -15.42 -8.47 3.92
CA ASN A 252 -15.72 -8.15 5.32
C ASN A 252 -14.67 -8.68 6.30
N GLN A 253 -14.05 -9.82 5.98
CA GLN A 253 -13.02 -10.48 6.82
C GLN A 253 -11.58 -10.13 6.42
N ASP A 254 -11.38 -9.10 5.58
CA ASP A 254 -10.05 -8.67 5.11
C ASP A 254 -9.21 -9.80 4.45
N HIS A 255 -9.87 -10.75 3.77
CA HIS A 255 -9.23 -11.86 3.05
C HIS A 255 -9.25 -11.71 1.52
N HIS A 256 -10.02 -10.75 1.00
CA HIS A 256 -10.29 -10.47 -0.41
C HIS A 256 -9.05 -10.27 -1.29
N ASN A 257 -7.95 -9.85 -0.70
CA ASN A 257 -6.64 -9.60 -1.28
C ASN A 257 -5.75 -10.84 -1.41
N ARG A 258 -6.08 -11.92 -0.70
CA ARG A 258 -5.33 -13.18 -0.76
C ARG A 258 -5.93 -14.15 -1.76
N TYR A 259 -7.22 -14.04 -2.08
CA TYR A 259 -7.93 -15.06 -2.85
C TYR A 259 -8.54 -14.51 -4.15
N ASP A 260 -8.41 -15.27 -5.24
CA ASP A 260 -8.96 -14.91 -6.55
C ASP A 260 -10.45 -15.25 -6.61
N VAL A 261 -11.27 -14.20 -6.65
CA VAL A 261 -12.73 -14.30 -6.77
C VAL A 261 -13.19 -14.97 -8.06
N ASN A 262 -12.39 -14.94 -9.13
CA ASN A 262 -12.71 -15.61 -10.40
C ASN A 262 -12.42 -17.11 -10.37
N SER A 263 -11.76 -17.57 -9.31
CA SER A 263 -11.45 -18.98 -9.09
C SER A 263 -12.48 -19.69 -8.20
N ALA A 264 -13.54 -18.99 -7.79
CA ALA A 264 -14.60 -19.53 -6.95
C ALA A 264 -15.20 -20.79 -7.58
N GLN A 265 -15.08 -21.91 -6.88
CA GLN A 265 -15.71 -23.18 -7.28
C GLN A 265 -16.76 -23.56 -6.26
N MET A 266 -18.00 -23.71 -6.72
CA MET A 266 -19.10 -24.20 -5.90
C MET A 266 -19.12 -25.73 -5.88
N LYS A 267 -19.21 -26.30 -4.69
CA LYS A 267 -19.63 -27.68 -4.50
C LYS A 267 -21.02 -27.68 -3.86
N GLN A 268 -22.01 -28.10 -4.63
CA GLN A 268 -23.39 -28.22 -4.14
C GLN A 268 -23.46 -29.44 -3.20
N ASN A 269 -23.78 -29.19 -1.92
CA ASN A 269 -23.99 -30.28 -0.98
C ASN A 269 -25.36 -30.94 -1.23
N ARG A 270 -25.50 -32.21 -0.84
CA ARG A 270 -26.76 -32.98 -1.02
C ARG A 270 -27.95 -32.45 -0.21
N LEU A 271 -27.73 -31.48 0.67
CA LEU A 271 -28.79 -30.80 1.43
C LEU A 271 -29.16 -29.47 0.73
N PRO A 272 -30.45 -29.15 0.58
CA PRO A 272 -30.95 -28.14 -0.37
C PRO A 272 -30.68 -26.66 0.00
N SER A 273 -29.69 -26.38 0.83
CA SER A 273 -29.67 -25.13 1.60
C SER A 273 -28.27 -24.58 1.89
N SER A 274 -27.20 -25.16 1.35
CA SER A 274 -25.86 -24.60 1.54
C SER A 274 -24.93 -24.82 0.35
N ALA A 275 -24.03 -23.86 0.14
CA ALA A 275 -22.99 -23.92 -0.86
C ALA A 275 -21.62 -23.82 -0.19
N THR A 276 -20.70 -24.68 -0.60
CA THR A 276 -19.29 -24.58 -0.25
C THR A 276 -18.58 -23.89 -1.40
N ILE A 277 -18.06 -22.68 -1.16
CA ILE A 277 -17.29 -21.92 -2.14
C ILE A 277 -15.82 -22.05 -1.81
N THR A 278 -15.05 -22.55 -2.77
CA THR A 278 -13.60 -22.71 -2.68
C THR A 278 -12.93 -21.59 -3.45
N PHE A 279 -12.12 -20.78 -2.79
CA PHE A 279 -11.28 -19.78 -3.46
C PHE A 279 -9.83 -20.23 -3.52
N ARG A 280 -9.20 -20.02 -4.68
CA ARG A 280 -7.75 -20.19 -4.84
C ARG A 280 -7.05 -18.92 -4.42
N GLN A 281 -5.87 -19.07 -3.83
CA GLN A 281 -5.03 -17.91 -3.55
C GLN A 281 -4.60 -17.25 -4.86
N TYR A 282 -4.52 -15.92 -4.88
CA TYR A 282 -3.96 -15.16 -6.00
C TYR A 282 -2.52 -15.65 -6.26
N PRO A 283 -2.05 -15.80 -7.52
CA PRO A 283 -0.83 -16.56 -7.80
C PRO A 283 0.36 -16.13 -6.94
N THR A 284 0.76 -17.00 -6.03
CA THR A 284 2.11 -17.04 -5.51
C THR A 284 3.02 -17.46 -6.66
N SER A 285 4.15 -16.76 -6.79
CA SER A 285 5.27 -17.12 -7.66
C SER A 285 5.48 -18.66 -7.67
N PRO A 286 5.89 -19.30 -8.78
CA PRO A 286 5.75 -20.75 -9.04
C PRO A 286 6.53 -21.72 -8.11
N ALA A 287 7.02 -21.27 -6.96
CA ALA A 287 7.73 -22.09 -5.99
C ALA A 287 6.80 -22.49 -4.82
N ARG A 288 6.13 -23.63 -5.00
CA ARG A 288 5.77 -24.62 -3.98
C ARG A 288 5.38 -24.07 -2.60
N ILE A 289 4.10 -23.75 -2.43
CA ILE A 289 3.39 -24.08 -1.20
C ILE A 289 2.12 -24.82 -1.66
N VAL A 290 1.86 -26.00 -1.10
CA VAL A 290 0.56 -26.67 -1.26
C VAL A 290 -0.39 -25.85 -0.38
N GLU A 291 -1.02 -24.86 -0.99
CA GLU A 291 -1.85 -23.88 -0.28
C GLU A 291 -3.24 -24.46 -0.03
N THR A 292 -3.70 -24.29 1.21
CA THR A 292 -5.02 -24.71 1.63
C THR A 292 -6.04 -23.71 1.06
N PRO A 293 -6.96 -24.13 0.18
CA PRO A 293 -7.92 -23.22 -0.43
C PRO A 293 -8.85 -22.64 0.63
N LEU A 294 -9.24 -21.36 0.54
CA LEU A 294 -10.23 -20.83 1.49
C LEU A 294 -11.60 -21.43 1.19
N ILE A 295 -12.24 -21.94 2.22
CA ILE A 295 -13.57 -22.50 2.15
C ILE A 295 -14.54 -21.56 2.87
N ILE A 296 -15.54 -21.08 2.14
CA ILE A 296 -16.65 -20.33 2.71
C ILE A 296 -17.92 -21.16 2.56
N GLU A 297 -18.61 -21.35 3.67
CA GLU A 297 -19.93 -21.96 3.69
C GLU A 297 -20.99 -20.86 3.69
N VAL A 298 -21.91 -20.94 2.73
CA VAL A 298 -23.07 -20.04 2.65
C VAL A 298 -24.32 -20.84 2.94
N ASP A 299 -25.10 -20.41 3.93
CA ASP A 299 -26.37 -21.04 4.28
C ASP A 299 -27.57 -20.45 3.49
N GLN A 300 -28.74 -21.08 3.62
CA GLN A 300 -30.00 -20.66 3.00
C GLN A 300 -30.55 -19.32 3.51
N ASN A 301 -29.96 -18.76 4.57
CA ASN A 301 -30.32 -17.44 5.08
C ASN A 301 -29.34 -16.38 4.60
N GLY A 302 -28.33 -16.77 3.82
CA GLY A 302 -27.31 -15.86 3.26
C GLY A 302 -26.21 -15.55 4.25
N ASN A 303 -26.12 -16.30 5.35
CA ASN A 303 -24.99 -16.19 6.26
C ASN A 303 -23.80 -16.90 5.61
N ALA A 304 -22.69 -16.18 5.49
CA ALA A 304 -21.42 -16.73 5.08
C ALA A 304 -20.52 -16.92 6.30
N THR A 305 -19.88 -18.07 6.41
CA THR A 305 -18.86 -18.34 7.43
C THR A 305 -17.64 -18.93 6.77
N ILE A 306 -16.46 -18.48 7.20
CA ILE A 306 -15.21 -19.13 6.82
C ILE A 306 -15.14 -20.44 7.58
N ALA A 307 -15.13 -21.55 6.85
CA ALA A 307 -14.89 -22.85 7.45
C ALA A 307 -13.42 -22.91 7.86
N GLU A 308 -13.14 -22.90 9.17
CA GLU A 308 -11.79 -23.15 9.66
C GLU A 308 -11.30 -24.48 9.09
N ILE A 309 -10.26 -24.41 8.27
CA ILE A 309 -9.64 -25.61 7.75
C ILE A 309 -8.79 -26.16 8.88
N ALA A 310 -9.34 -27.14 9.60
CA ALA A 310 -8.61 -27.87 10.62
C ALA A 310 -7.25 -28.31 10.03
N ARG A 311 -6.16 -27.76 10.58
CA ARG A 311 -4.80 -28.14 10.22
C ARG A 311 -4.44 -29.51 10.77
#